data_AF-A0A1F9L017-F1
#
_entry.id   AF-A0A1F9L017-F1
#
_cell.length_a   1.000
_cell.length_b   1.000
_cell.length_c   1.000
_cell.angle_alpha   90.00
_cell.angle_beta   90.00
_cell.angle_gamma   90.00
#
_symmetry.space_group_name_H-M   'P 1'
#
loop_
_entity.id
_entity.type
_entity.pdbx_description
1 polymer ?
#
loop_
_entity_poly.entity_id
_entity_poly.type
_entity_poly.pdbx_seq_one_letter_code
_entity_poly.pdbx_strand_id
1 'polypeptide(L)'
;MGSHSRPHNDTAGGAIDRKRERERRYMMQLLYKNADELATKMVQRLLDKKILEITDETAMRKLFSELFEKLSNMEEFDMLYKIAPLRQLVADPSFLSLYVTQYICEDLVENDKVQDVYGDDLEIYQAVESVFKVLRPQD
;
A
#
# COMPACT_ATOMS: atom_id res chain seq x y z
N MET A 1 12.80 -12.28 53.04
CA MET A 1 13.38 -11.32 52.08
C MET A 1 13.48 -12.00 50.72
N GLY A 2 13.00 -11.33 49.66
CA GLY A 2 13.29 -11.68 48.26
C GLY A 2 12.31 -12.65 47.56
N SER A 3 11.05 -12.24 47.33
CA SER A 3 10.22 -12.90 46.31
C SER A 3 10.82 -12.62 44.94
N HIS A 4 11.38 -13.64 44.30
CA HIS A 4 11.76 -13.59 42.88
C HIS A 4 10.49 -13.44 42.04
N SER A 5 10.23 -12.23 41.57
CA SER A 5 9.25 -11.98 40.50
C SER A 5 9.71 -12.74 39.26
N ARG A 6 8.93 -13.74 38.85
CA ARG A 6 9.12 -14.42 37.56
C ARG A 6 8.91 -13.40 36.43
N PRO A 7 9.73 -13.42 35.37
CA PRO A 7 9.56 -12.49 34.25
C PRO A 7 8.21 -12.77 33.57
N HIS A 8 7.43 -11.71 33.41
CA HIS A 8 6.17 -11.72 32.69
C HIS A 8 6.45 -12.12 31.24
N ASN A 9 5.62 -13.02 30.72
CA ASN A 9 5.82 -13.67 29.43
C ASN A 9 5.60 -12.68 28.27
N ASP A 10 6.65 -11.96 27.86
CA ASP A 10 6.72 -11.06 26.68
C ASP A 10 6.68 -11.81 25.32
N THR A 11 6.32 -13.09 25.32
CA THR A 11 6.41 -13.93 24.12
C THR A 11 5.27 -13.68 23.13
N ALA A 12 4.09 -13.27 23.60
CA ALA A 12 2.90 -13.12 22.76
C ALA A 12 2.94 -11.85 21.91
N GLY A 13 3.20 -10.68 22.52
CA GLY A 13 3.32 -9.40 21.81
C GLY A 13 4.46 -9.43 20.78
N GLY A 14 5.65 -9.87 21.21
CA GLY A 14 6.78 -10.02 20.29
C GLY A 14 6.55 -11.02 19.16
N ALA A 15 5.75 -12.08 19.38
CA ALA A 15 5.43 -13.03 18.31
C ALA A 15 4.49 -12.43 17.26
N ILE A 16 3.52 -11.60 17.68
CA ILE A 16 2.60 -10.88 16.80
C ILE A 16 3.37 -9.86 15.96
N ASP A 17 4.23 -9.05 16.57
CA ASP A 17 5.02 -8.05 15.85
C ASP A 17 5.97 -8.70 14.84
N ARG A 18 6.63 -9.80 15.22
CA ARG A 18 7.47 -10.56 14.28
C ARG A 18 6.67 -11.20 13.15
N LYS A 19 5.41 -11.58 13.37
CA LYS A 19 4.54 -12.11 12.30
C LYS A 19 4.20 -10.99 11.32
N ARG A 20 3.73 -9.84 11.82
CA ARG A 20 3.40 -8.66 11.00
C ARG A 20 4.58 -8.16 10.17
N GLU A 21 5.77 -8.06 10.77
CA GLU A 21 6.96 -7.62 10.04
C GLU A 21 7.41 -8.63 8.97
N ARG A 22 7.14 -9.93 9.18
CA ARG A 22 7.39 -10.95 8.14
C ARG A 22 6.40 -10.82 6.99
N GLU A 23 5.12 -10.63 7.28
CA GLU A 23 4.09 -10.42 6.27
C GLU A 23 4.33 -9.14 5.47
N ARG A 24 4.73 -8.06 6.13
CA ARG A 24 5.13 -6.80 5.49
C ARG A 24 6.26 -7.02 4.48
N ARG A 25 7.35 -7.65 4.91
CA ARG A 25 8.51 -7.94 4.05
C ARG A 25 8.14 -8.86 2.89
N TYR A 26 7.30 -9.86 3.13
CA TYR A 26 6.81 -10.76 2.08
C TYR A 26 6.01 -9.98 1.02
N MET A 27 5.05 -9.16 1.44
CA MET A 27 4.25 -8.33 0.53
C MET A 27 5.13 -7.36 -0.27
N MET A 28 6.10 -6.72 0.36
CA MET A 28 7.06 -5.83 -0.34
C MET A 28 7.88 -6.57 -1.39
N GLN A 29 8.33 -7.78 -1.09
CA GLN A 29 9.07 -8.59 -2.04
C GLN A 29 8.20 -8.99 -3.24
N LEU A 30 6.94 -9.35 -3.00
CA LEU A 30 6.01 -9.67 -4.08
C LEU A 30 5.65 -8.44 -4.90
N LEU A 31 5.47 -7.27 -4.28
CA LEU A 31 5.22 -6.01 -4.95
C LEU A 31 6.34 -5.71 -5.94
N TYR A 32 7.61 -5.77 -5.49
CA TYR A 32 8.78 -5.55 -6.33
C TYR A 32 8.83 -6.55 -7.51
N LYS A 33 8.68 -7.85 -7.22
CA LYS A 33 8.78 -8.91 -8.24
C LYS A 33 7.72 -8.80 -9.33
N ASN A 34 6.56 -8.23 -9.02
CA ASN A 34 5.42 -8.15 -9.93
C ASN A 34 5.08 -6.69 -10.29
N ALA A 35 6.02 -5.76 -10.13
CA ALA A 35 5.77 -4.32 -10.27
C ALA A 35 5.10 -3.96 -11.61
N ASP A 36 5.65 -4.42 -12.73
CA ASP A 36 5.12 -4.15 -14.07
C ASP A 36 3.69 -4.71 -14.28
N GLU A 37 3.45 -5.94 -13.83
CA GLU A 37 2.15 -6.59 -13.96
C GLU A 37 1.10 -5.90 -13.09
N LEU A 38 1.47 -5.56 -11.85
CA LEU A 38 0.60 -4.85 -10.92
C LEU A 38 0.33 -3.42 -11.42
N ALA A 39 1.32 -2.74 -11.98
CA ALA A 39 1.16 -1.38 -12.52
C ALA A 39 0.20 -1.37 -13.70
N THR A 40 0.33 -2.35 -14.60
CA THR A 40 -0.62 -2.60 -15.68
C THR A 40 -2.04 -2.78 -15.15
N LYS A 41 -2.23 -3.67 -14.16
CA LYS A 41 -3.54 -3.93 -13.56
C LYS A 41 -4.09 -2.70 -12.82
N MET A 42 -3.21 -1.93 -12.17
CA MET A 42 -3.57 -0.72 -11.42
C MET A 42 -4.11 0.35 -12.36
N VAL A 43 -3.36 0.71 -13.40
CA VAL A 43 -3.80 1.71 -14.38
C VAL A 43 -5.11 1.29 -15.01
N GLN A 44 -5.20 0.04 -15.50
CA GLN A 44 -6.45 -0.47 -16.08
C GLN A 44 -7.62 -0.36 -15.10
N ARG A 45 -7.43 -0.75 -13.83
CA ARG A 45 -8.48 -0.69 -12.81
C ARG A 45 -8.94 0.74 -12.54
N LEU A 46 -8.02 1.70 -12.45
CA LEU A 46 -8.36 3.10 -12.18
C LEU A 46 -9.11 3.74 -13.37
N LEU A 47 -8.74 3.41 -14.60
CA LEU A 47 -9.45 3.84 -15.80
C LEU A 47 -10.85 3.22 -15.91
N ASP A 48 -10.96 1.90 -15.71
CA ASP A 48 -12.24 1.17 -15.78
C ASP A 48 -13.24 1.70 -14.73
N LYS A 49 -12.74 2.10 -13.57
CA LYS A 49 -13.53 2.70 -12.49
C LYS A 49 -13.78 4.20 -12.66
N LYS A 50 -13.20 4.83 -13.69
CA LYS A 50 -13.24 6.28 -13.90
C LYS A 50 -12.71 7.08 -12.72
N ILE A 51 -11.77 6.52 -11.97
CA ILE A 51 -11.05 7.19 -10.88
C ILE A 51 -9.94 8.07 -11.44
N LEU A 52 -9.41 7.73 -12.62
CA LEU A 52 -8.28 8.44 -13.21
C LEU A 52 -8.61 8.79 -14.66
N GLU A 53 -8.34 10.04 -15.04
CA GLU A 53 -8.34 10.51 -16.42
C GLU A 53 -6.92 10.96 -16.80
N ILE A 54 -6.38 10.40 -17.89
CA ILE A 54 -4.96 10.57 -18.26
C ILE A 54 -4.79 10.84 -19.75
N THR A 55 -3.64 11.40 -20.10
CA THR A 55 -3.21 11.64 -21.48
C THR A 55 -2.30 10.54 -22.05
N ASP A 56 -1.62 9.79 -21.19
CA ASP A 56 -0.64 8.78 -21.60
C ASP A 56 -0.65 7.56 -20.66
N GLU A 57 -1.26 6.47 -21.13
CA GLU A 57 -1.35 5.21 -20.39
C GLU A 57 0.02 4.52 -20.21
N THR A 58 0.92 4.66 -21.19
CA THR A 58 2.25 4.02 -21.12
C THR A 58 3.12 4.69 -20.07
N ALA A 59 3.11 6.03 -20.05
CA ALA A 59 3.78 6.80 -19.00
C ALA A 59 3.22 6.46 -17.62
N MET A 60 1.90 6.32 -17.48
CA MET A 60 1.29 5.97 -16.21
C MET A 60 1.65 4.57 -15.71
N ARG A 61 1.69 3.57 -16.60
CA ARG A 61 2.13 2.21 -16.25
C ARG A 61 3.58 2.22 -15.76
N LYS A 62 4.45 2.96 -16.44
CA LYS A 62 5.85 3.11 -16.03
C LYS A 62 5.97 3.79 -14.66
N LEU A 63 5.23 4.87 -14.43
CA LEU A 63 5.22 5.60 -13.16
C LEU A 63 4.80 4.71 -11.98
N PHE A 64 3.72 3.95 -12.13
CA PHE A 64 3.30 3.01 -11.09
C PHE A 64 4.30 1.87 -10.87
N SER A 65 4.91 1.35 -11.94
CA SER A 65 5.94 0.31 -11.81
C SER A 65 7.13 0.83 -10.99
N GLU A 66 7.65 2.01 -11.33
CA GLU A 66 8.73 2.66 -10.59
C GLU A 66 8.35 2.97 -9.13
N LEU A 67 7.09 3.38 -8.88
CA LEU A 67 6.59 3.58 -7.52
C LEU A 67 6.62 2.26 -6.73
N PHE A 68 6.16 1.17 -7.32
CA PHE A 68 6.10 -0.14 -6.67
C PHE A 68 7.48 -0.70 -6.37
N GLU A 69 8.44 -0.48 -7.27
CA GLU A 69 9.86 -0.80 -7.02
C GLU A 69 10.48 0.05 -5.90
N LYS A 70 10.13 1.34 -5.83
CA LYS A 70 10.61 2.23 -4.75
C LYS A 70 10.02 1.83 -3.41
N LEU A 71 8.74 1.46 -3.35
CA LEU A 71 8.06 1.10 -2.11
C LEU A 71 8.69 -0.09 -1.40
N SER A 72 9.27 -1.05 -2.12
CA SER A 72 9.94 -2.19 -1.49
C SER A 72 11.18 -1.81 -0.68
N ASN A 73 11.74 -0.61 -0.91
CA ASN A 73 12.92 -0.10 -0.23
C ASN A 73 12.62 1.12 0.66
N MET A 74 11.35 1.50 0.79
CA MET A 74 10.94 2.66 1.59
C MET A 74 11.09 2.38 3.08
N GLU A 75 11.55 3.39 3.82
CA GLU A 75 11.62 3.30 5.27
C GLU A 75 10.21 3.21 5.87
N GLU A 76 10.07 2.40 6.91
CA GLU A 76 8.79 2.20 7.58
C GLU A 76 8.21 3.51 8.13
N PHE A 77 9.06 4.40 8.65
CA PHE A 77 8.64 5.69 9.17
C PHE A 77 7.98 6.55 8.08
N ASP A 78 8.61 6.69 6.92
CA ASP A 78 8.07 7.48 5.80
C ASP A 78 6.74 6.92 5.32
N MET A 79 6.64 5.60 5.25
CA MET A 79 5.41 4.90 4.90
C MET A 79 4.29 5.19 5.90
N LEU A 80 4.56 5.03 7.20
CA LEU A 80 3.60 5.28 8.27
C LEU A 80 3.18 6.74 8.35
N TYR A 81 4.12 7.66 8.06
CA TYR A 81 3.86 9.08 7.99
C TYR A 81 2.91 9.41 6.83
N LYS A 82 3.19 8.90 5.63
CA LYS A 82 2.35 9.11 4.44
C LYS A 82 0.93 8.60 4.64
N ILE A 83 0.75 7.39 5.18
CA ILE A 83 -0.60 6.81 5.36
C ILE A 83 -1.36 7.38 6.56
N ALA A 84 -0.71 8.21 7.40
CA ALA A 84 -1.28 8.68 8.66
C ALA A 84 -2.71 9.24 8.55
N PRO A 85 -3.06 10.03 7.50
CA PRO A 85 -4.41 10.57 7.30
C PRO A 85 -5.47 9.50 7.06
N LEU A 86 -5.13 8.40 6.40
CA LEU A 86 -6.07 7.34 5.97
C LEU A 86 -6.10 6.12 6.89
N ARG A 87 -5.35 6.10 8.00
CA ARG A 87 -5.25 4.90 8.87
C ARG A 87 -6.57 4.38 9.43
N GLN A 88 -7.62 5.22 9.47
CA GLN A 88 -8.95 4.86 9.97
C GLN A 88 -9.98 4.66 8.84
N LEU A 89 -9.54 4.67 7.58
CA LEU A 89 -10.44 4.60 6.42
C LEU A 89 -11.25 3.29 6.40
N VAL A 90 -10.63 2.17 6.80
CA VAL A 90 -11.29 0.86 6.95
C VAL A 90 -10.77 0.13 8.19
N ALA A 91 -11.50 -0.89 8.66
CA ALA A 91 -11.19 -1.59 9.91
C ALA A 91 -9.88 -2.42 9.90
N ASP A 92 -9.53 -3.01 8.75
CA ASP A 92 -8.30 -3.79 8.56
C ASP A 92 -7.59 -3.40 7.24
N PRO A 93 -6.94 -2.21 7.24
CA PRO A 93 -6.38 -1.67 6.03
C PRO A 93 -5.07 -2.35 5.64
N SER A 94 -4.88 -2.56 4.33
CA SER A 94 -3.55 -2.85 3.78
C SER A 94 -2.74 -1.56 3.78
N PHE A 95 -1.57 -1.56 4.41
CA PHE A 95 -0.69 -0.38 4.40
C PHE A 95 -0.25 -0.02 2.98
N LEU A 96 -0.06 -1.01 2.08
CA LEU A 96 0.28 -0.76 0.68
C LEU A 96 -0.87 -0.05 -0.04
N SER A 97 -2.09 -0.51 0.20
CA SER A 97 -3.28 0.06 -0.42
C SER A 97 -3.51 1.49 0.10
N LEU A 98 -3.37 1.72 1.42
CA LEU A 98 -3.44 3.07 1.98
C LEU A 98 -2.36 3.99 1.40
N TYR A 99 -1.13 3.49 1.25
CA TYR A 99 -0.04 4.29 0.69
C TYR A 99 -0.37 4.71 -0.74
N VAL A 100 -0.77 3.77 -1.59
CA VAL A 100 -1.07 4.07 -2.99
C VAL A 100 -2.33 4.92 -3.12
N THR A 101 -3.35 4.75 -2.26
CA THR A 101 -4.48 5.68 -2.17
C THR A 101 -4.00 7.10 -1.86
N GLN A 102 -3.17 7.28 -0.83
CA GLN A 102 -2.64 8.60 -0.50
C GLN A 102 -1.82 9.20 -1.64
N TYR A 103 -1.00 8.38 -2.29
CA TYR A 103 -0.21 8.79 -3.45
C TYR A 103 -1.10 9.27 -4.60
N ILE A 104 -2.19 8.55 -4.88
CA ILE A 104 -3.16 8.95 -5.90
C ILE A 104 -3.82 10.28 -5.54
N CYS A 105 -4.23 10.46 -4.28
CA CYS A 105 -4.93 11.67 -3.84
C CYS A 105 -4.02 12.91 -3.76
N GLU A 106 -2.73 12.76 -3.44
CA GLU A 106 -1.86 13.91 -3.14
C GLU A 106 -0.75 14.14 -4.15
N ASP A 107 -0.14 13.09 -4.68
CA ASP A 107 1.07 13.22 -5.52
C ASP A 107 0.73 13.05 -7.00
N LEU A 108 -0.16 12.12 -7.32
CA LEU A 108 -0.50 11.79 -8.69
C LEU A 108 -1.28 12.91 -9.38
N VAL A 109 -2.10 13.65 -8.63
CA VAL A 109 -2.85 14.82 -9.12
C VAL A 109 -1.94 15.92 -9.70
N GLU A 110 -0.68 15.98 -9.29
CA GLU A 110 0.31 16.96 -9.76
C GLU A 110 1.07 16.48 -11.02
N ASN A 111 0.80 15.25 -11.50
CA ASN A 111 1.50 14.71 -12.65
C ASN A 111 0.97 15.30 -13.98
N ASP A 112 1.87 15.70 -14.88
CA ASP A 112 1.52 16.32 -16.15
C ASP A 112 0.75 15.40 -17.12
N LYS A 113 0.75 14.08 -16.87
CA LYS A 113 -0.01 13.10 -17.64
C LYS A 113 -1.40 12.84 -17.08
N VAL A 114 -1.71 13.36 -15.90
CA VAL A 114 -3.01 13.23 -15.25
C VAL A 114 -3.84 14.47 -15.56
N GLN A 115 -5.04 14.24 -16.09
CA GLN A 115 -6.01 15.30 -16.35
C GLN A 115 -6.87 15.54 -15.11
N ASP A 116 -7.33 14.47 -14.47
CA ASP A 116 -8.16 14.55 -13.27
C ASP A 116 -8.13 13.24 -12.47
N VAL A 117 -8.47 13.34 -11.19
CA VAL A 117 -8.64 12.21 -10.25
C VAL A 117 -10.01 12.34 -9.60
N TYR A 118 -10.81 11.27 -9.69
CA TYR A 118 -12.18 11.20 -9.20
C TYR A 118 -12.36 10.14 -8.13
N GLY A 119 -13.42 10.29 -7.34
CA GLY A 119 -13.79 9.36 -6.26
C GLY A 119 -13.37 9.88 -4.89
N ASP A 120 -13.98 9.32 -3.84
CA ASP A 120 -13.54 9.55 -2.47
C ASP A 120 -12.42 8.58 -2.06
N ASP A 121 -11.79 8.84 -0.92
CA ASP A 121 -10.69 7.99 -0.41
C ASP A 121 -11.07 6.52 -0.33
N LEU A 122 -12.33 6.20 0.01
CA LEU A 122 -12.81 4.84 0.16
C LEU A 122 -12.95 4.16 -1.20
N GLU A 123 -13.50 4.83 -2.20
CA GLU A 123 -13.62 4.34 -3.57
C GLU A 123 -12.24 4.08 -4.19
N ILE A 124 -11.30 5.03 -4.04
CA ILE A 124 -9.92 4.88 -4.50
C ILE A 124 -9.25 3.71 -3.79
N TYR A 125 -9.38 3.62 -2.46
CA TYR A 125 -8.86 2.50 -1.68
C TYR A 125 -9.41 1.15 -2.14
N GLN A 126 -10.71 1.05 -2.40
CA GLN A 126 -11.32 -0.21 -2.87
C GLN A 126 -10.80 -0.62 -4.25
N ALA A 127 -10.57 0.34 -5.15
CA ALA A 127 -9.99 0.08 -6.46
C ALA A 127 -8.55 -0.43 -6.32
N VAL A 128 -7.71 0.26 -5.55
CA VAL A 128 -6.31 -0.13 -5.28
C VAL A 128 -6.24 -1.49 -4.61
N GLU A 129 -7.01 -1.70 -3.53
CA GLU A 129 -7.06 -2.95 -2.78
C GLU A 129 -7.47 -4.12 -3.67
N SER A 130 -8.38 -3.92 -4.61
CA SER A 130 -8.81 -4.99 -5.54
C SER A 130 -7.66 -5.52 -6.41
N VAL A 131 -6.60 -4.74 -6.62
CA VAL A 131 -5.39 -5.14 -7.34
C VAL A 131 -4.39 -5.79 -6.39
N PHE A 132 -4.16 -5.20 -5.22
CA PHE A 132 -3.16 -5.67 -4.26
C PHE A 132 -3.60 -6.82 -3.36
N LYS A 133 -4.88 -7.18 -3.35
CA LYS A 133 -5.39 -8.31 -2.56
C LYS A 133 -4.61 -9.60 -2.79
N VAL A 134 -4.05 -9.80 -3.99
CA VAL A 134 -3.21 -10.98 -4.34
C VAL A 134 -1.89 -11.05 -3.58
N LEU A 135 -1.42 -9.93 -3.01
CA LEU A 135 -0.19 -9.85 -2.24
C LEU A 135 -0.41 -10.25 -0.78
N ARG A 136 -1.64 -10.12 -0.27
CA ARG A 136 -1.95 -10.44 1.12
C ARG A 136 -1.68 -11.93 1.39
N PRO A 137 -1.11 -12.28 2.55
CA PRO A 137 -1.05 -13.68 2.98
C PRO A 137 -2.46 -14.30 2.93
N GLN A 138 -2.57 -15.49 2.36
CA GLN A 138 -3.82 -16.25 2.45
C GLN A 138 -3.82 -16.98 3.79
N ASP A 139 -4.84 -16.71 4.61
CA ASP A 139 -5.09 -17.43 5.86
C ASP A 139 -5.61 -18.86 5.61
#